data_AF-A8PLG1-F1
#
_entry.id   AF-A8PLG1-F1
#
_cell.length_a   1.000
_cell.length_b   1.000
_cell.length_c   1.000
_cell.angle_alpha   90.00
_cell.angle_beta   90.00
_cell.angle_gamma   90.00
#
_symmetry.space_group_name_H-M   'P 1'
#
loop_
_entity.id
_entity.type
_entity.pdbx_description
1 polymer ?
#
loop_
_entity_poly.entity_id
_entity_poly.type
_entity_poly.pdbx_seq_one_letter_code
_entity_poly.pdbx_strand_id
1 'polypeptide(L)'
;MTPFKIARYVHAIMDQHLKQGHAFLPIVVAMLYYRGKVTPYPYTGNIFDCFGKNKTIAEKIYLRPYPIIDITALSDDAIRGHGSIAILDFAQKYAAFNRDIQDGIEHIIGELKKGYLTREQCQTLLYYTFRETDTDNVKMLLEQLQTIRIYEEDIMSVAHKIEQQGLQRGLQQGRYEEDLKIAKRMLAKGTDRGYIKDVTGLSDQDLLNLED
;
A
#
# COMPACT_ATOMS: atom_id res chain seq x y z
N MET A 1 -4.68 15.62 25.43
CA MET A 1 -4.54 16.36 24.15
C MET A 1 -5.90 16.90 23.67
N THR A 2 -6.43 17.93 24.32
CA THR A 2 -7.72 18.55 23.93
C THR A 2 -7.68 19.16 22.51
N PRO A 3 -6.62 19.88 22.09
CA PRO A 3 -6.52 20.42 20.73
C PRO A 3 -6.60 19.35 19.63
N PHE A 4 -5.94 18.20 19.83
CA PHE A 4 -5.99 17.09 18.87
C PHE A 4 -7.39 16.49 18.72
N LYS A 5 -8.14 16.35 19.83
CA LYS A 5 -9.53 15.87 19.80
C LYS A 5 -10.43 16.80 18.99
N ILE A 6 -10.24 18.11 19.14
CA ILE A 6 -11.02 19.13 18.40
C ILE A 6 -10.71 19.07 16.92
N ALA A 7 -9.43 18.98 16.55
CA ALA A 7 -9.04 18.84 15.15
C ALA A 7 -9.69 17.60 14.52
N ARG A 8 -9.75 16.47 15.24
CA ARG A 8 -10.46 15.28 14.77
C ARG A 8 -11.95 15.54 14.51
N TYR A 9 -12.63 16.26 15.40
CA TYR A 9 -14.05 16.60 15.20
C TYR A 9 -14.26 17.57 14.03
N VAL A 10 -13.39 18.56 13.87
CA VAL A 10 -13.42 19.48 12.73
C VAL A 10 -13.31 18.70 11.41
N HIS A 11 -12.34 17.80 11.29
CA HIS A 11 -12.17 16.98 10.08
C HIS A 11 -13.35 16.01 9.87
N ALA A 12 -13.93 15.45 10.93
CA ALA A 12 -15.10 14.58 10.82
C ALA A 12 -16.33 15.32 10.29
N ILE A 13 -16.55 16.57 10.71
CA ILE A 13 -17.64 17.42 10.19
C ILE A 13 -17.37 17.76 8.71
N MET A 14 -16.12 18.09 8.36
CA MET A 14 -15.71 18.33 6.98
C MET A 14 -15.96 17.11 6.07
N ASP A 15 -15.55 15.92 6.52
CA ASP A 15 -15.76 14.66 5.80
C ASP A 15 -17.26 14.34 5.62
N GLN A 16 -18.06 14.53 6.68
CA GLN A 16 -19.51 14.37 6.60
C GLN A 16 -20.15 15.32 5.57
N HIS A 17 -19.68 16.56 5.50
CA HIS A 17 -20.18 17.54 4.52
C HIS A 17 -19.87 17.10 3.08
N LEU A 18 -18.67 16.60 2.80
CA LEU A 18 -18.34 16.06 1.48
C LEU A 18 -19.20 14.84 1.13
N LYS A 19 -19.43 13.94 2.09
CA LYS A 19 -20.29 12.75 1.91
C LYS A 19 -21.76 13.09 1.62
N GLN A 20 -22.21 14.30 1.95
CA GLN A 20 -23.54 14.80 1.60
C GLN A 20 -23.63 15.31 0.15
N GLY A 21 -22.54 15.25 -0.63
CA GLY A 21 -22.49 15.65 -2.04
C GLY A 21 -22.02 17.09 -2.27
N HIS A 22 -21.54 17.78 -1.24
CA HIS A 22 -20.98 19.13 -1.39
C HIS A 22 -19.57 19.09 -1.98
N ALA A 23 -19.27 20.03 -2.88
CA ALA A 23 -18.01 20.04 -3.63
C ALA A 23 -16.80 20.62 -2.88
N PHE A 24 -17.03 21.46 -1.86
CA PHE A 24 -15.98 22.18 -1.13
C PHE A 24 -16.09 21.95 0.37
N LEU A 25 -14.97 22.13 1.09
CA LEU A 25 -14.93 22.02 2.54
C LEU A 25 -15.70 23.17 3.22
N PRO A 26 -16.45 22.91 4.31
CA PRO A 26 -17.08 23.96 5.09
C PRO A 26 -16.08 24.62 6.05
N ILE A 27 -16.35 25.87 6.44
CA ILE A 27 -15.65 26.52 7.55
C ILE A 27 -16.27 26.03 8.87
N VAL A 28 -15.49 25.32 9.69
CA VAL A 28 -15.92 24.83 11.00
C VAL A 28 -15.25 25.65 12.11
N VAL A 29 -16.05 26.39 12.88
CA VAL A 29 -15.57 27.19 14.02
C VAL A 29 -15.71 26.39 15.31
N ALA A 30 -14.58 25.93 15.86
CA ALA A 30 -14.57 25.22 17.13
C ALA A 30 -14.49 26.19 18.32
N MET A 31 -15.57 26.30 19.09
CA MET A 31 -15.61 27.08 20.33
C MET A 31 -15.54 26.16 21.55
N LEU A 32 -14.65 26.46 22.49
CA LEU A 32 -14.54 25.74 23.76
C LEU A 32 -14.97 26.63 24.92
N TYR A 33 -15.84 26.09 25.76
CA TYR A 33 -16.25 26.73 27.00
C TYR A 33 -15.55 26.05 28.17
N TYR A 34 -14.80 26.82 28.95
CA TYR A 34 -14.12 26.34 30.16
C TYR A 34 -14.77 26.96 31.40
N ARG A 35 -15.17 26.10 32.34
CA ARG A 35 -15.59 26.48 33.69
C ARG A 35 -14.85 25.60 34.69
N GLY A 36 -13.74 26.10 35.22
CA GLY A 36 -12.93 25.37 36.21
C GLY A 36 -12.42 26.27 37.32
N LYS A 37 -11.70 25.67 38.27
CA LYS A 37 -11.23 26.33 39.49
C LYS A 37 -10.02 27.25 39.27
N VAL A 38 -9.31 27.11 38.15
CA VAL A 38 -8.10 27.90 37.82
C VAL A 38 -8.44 28.89 36.71
N THR A 39 -8.10 30.16 36.89
CA THR A 39 -8.36 31.25 35.91
C THR A 39 -7.12 32.14 35.78
N PRO A 40 -6.67 32.48 34.56
CA PRO A 40 -7.21 32.08 33.25
C PRO A 40 -7.00 30.58 32.94
N TYR A 41 -7.62 30.08 31.87
CA TYR A 41 -7.47 28.68 31.43
C TYR A 41 -5.98 28.31 31.33
N PRO A 42 -5.49 27.29 32.07
CA PRO A 42 -4.05 27.07 32.22
C PRO A 42 -3.42 26.16 31.15
N TYR A 43 -4.19 25.67 30.18
CA TYR A 43 -3.69 24.72 29.18
C TYR A 43 -3.63 25.33 27.78
N THR A 44 -2.87 24.70 26.88
CA THR A 44 -2.76 25.15 25.49
C THR A 44 -4.02 24.83 24.67
N GLY A 45 -4.44 25.80 23.86
CA GLY A 45 -5.41 25.61 22.77
C GLY A 45 -4.75 25.34 21.40
N ASN A 46 -3.43 25.41 21.31
CA ASN A 46 -2.70 25.25 20.05
C ASN A 46 -2.39 23.77 19.79
N ILE A 47 -2.82 23.25 18.64
CA ILE A 47 -2.53 21.88 18.23
C ILE A 47 -1.03 21.61 18.10
N PHE A 48 -0.23 22.62 17.73
CA PHE A 48 1.20 22.45 17.53
C PHE A 48 1.97 22.16 18.83
N ASP A 49 1.46 22.59 19.98
CA ASP A 49 2.04 22.26 21.28
C ASP A 49 1.94 20.76 21.61
N CYS A 50 1.04 20.04 20.94
CA CYS A 50 0.92 18.59 21.07
C CYS A 50 2.13 17.82 20.50
N PHE A 51 2.99 18.46 19.71
CA PHE A 51 4.18 17.83 19.10
C PHE A 51 5.45 17.96 19.95
N GLY A 52 5.37 18.61 21.12
CA GLY A 52 6.50 18.75 22.05
C GLY A 52 7.73 19.39 21.37
N LYS A 53 8.88 18.71 21.46
CA LYS A 53 10.14 19.19 20.84
C LYS A 53 10.07 19.40 19.32
N ASN A 54 9.09 18.80 18.65
CA ASN A 54 8.92 18.88 17.19
C ASN A 54 7.93 19.98 16.75
N LYS A 55 7.46 20.84 17.67
CA LYS A 55 6.50 21.91 17.37
C LYS A 55 6.87 22.74 16.13
N THR A 56 8.10 23.23 16.06
CA THR A 56 8.57 24.08 14.96
C THR A 56 8.57 23.36 13.60
N ILE A 57 8.78 22.04 13.60
CA ILE A 57 8.70 21.22 12.38
C ILE A 57 7.23 21.02 11.99
N ALA A 58 6.36 20.73 12.97
CA ALA A 58 4.93 20.55 12.74
C ALA A 58 4.28 21.80 12.13
N GLU A 59 4.63 23.00 12.60
CA GLU A 59 4.15 24.28 12.07
C GLU A 59 4.56 24.54 10.61
N LYS A 60 5.66 23.93 10.15
CA LYS A 60 6.15 24.05 8.78
C LYS A 60 5.54 23.03 7.82
N ILE A 61 5.02 21.91 8.34
CA ILE A 61 4.54 20.79 7.54
C ILE A 61 3.01 20.74 7.49
N TYR A 62 2.35 20.79 8.65
CA TYR A 62 0.90 20.61 8.69
C TYR A 62 0.17 21.84 8.14
N LEU A 63 -0.95 21.60 7.46
CA LEU A 63 -1.80 22.61 6.81
C LEU A 63 -1.09 23.44 5.72
N ARG A 64 0.05 22.94 5.22
CA ARG A 64 0.72 23.43 4.00
C ARG A 64 0.35 22.55 2.81
N PRO A 65 0.54 23.03 1.57
CA PRO A 65 0.45 22.17 0.39
C PRO A 65 1.34 20.93 0.57
N TYR A 66 0.80 19.76 0.26
CA TYR A 66 1.56 18.52 0.34
C TYR A 66 2.70 18.55 -0.70
N PRO A 67 3.93 18.15 -0.32
CA PRO A 67 5.00 18.02 -1.30
C PRO A 67 4.66 16.90 -2.28
N ILE A 68 4.79 17.19 -3.58
CA ILE A 68 4.66 16.18 -4.63
C ILE A 68 6.08 15.77 -5.04
N ILE A 69 6.39 14.49 -4.90
CA ILE A 69 7.68 13.92 -5.29
C ILE A 69 7.51 13.32 -6.69
N ASP A 70 8.06 13.98 -7.70
CA ASP A 70 8.08 13.45 -9.07
C ASP A 70 9.23 12.46 -9.25
N ILE A 71 8.95 11.21 -8.92
CA ILE A 71 9.90 10.08 -9.00
C ILE A 71 10.34 9.82 -10.46
N THR A 72 9.55 10.24 -11.45
CA THR A 72 9.90 10.07 -12.87
C THR A 72 11.11 10.93 -13.25
N ALA A 73 11.16 12.15 -12.73
CA ALA A 73 12.19 13.15 -13.03
C ALA A 73 13.40 13.10 -12.08
N LEU A 74 13.25 12.51 -10.89
CA LEU A 74 14.32 12.44 -9.89
C LEU A 74 15.49 11.51 -10.32
N SER A 75 16.72 11.99 -10.16
CA SER A 75 17.92 11.17 -10.32
C SER A 75 18.15 10.27 -9.09
N ASP A 76 18.89 9.17 -9.27
CA ASP A 76 19.15 8.24 -8.17
C ASP A 76 20.02 8.87 -7.08
N ASP A 77 20.93 9.78 -7.45
CA ASP A 77 21.72 10.56 -6.48
C ASP A 77 20.84 11.51 -5.64
N ALA A 78 19.82 12.12 -6.24
CA ALA A 78 18.88 12.94 -5.50
C ALA A 78 18.08 12.09 -4.49
N ILE A 79 17.64 10.90 -4.91
CA ILE A 79 16.90 9.96 -4.05
C ILE A 79 17.74 9.53 -2.85
N ARG A 80 19.05 9.24 -3.03
CA ARG A 80 19.94 8.87 -1.91
C ARG A 80 19.99 9.93 -0.79
N GLY A 81 19.73 11.19 -1.14
CA GLY A 81 19.66 12.31 -0.18
C GLY A 81 18.38 12.33 0.67
N HIS A 82 17.36 11.54 0.36
CA HIS A 82 16.07 11.58 1.05
C HIS A 82 16.05 10.84 2.40
N GLY A 83 17.16 10.19 2.79
CA GLY A 83 17.26 9.48 4.07
C GLY A 83 16.35 8.24 4.11
N SER A 84 15.56 8.08 5.17
CA SER A 84 14.77 6.85 5.38
C SER A 84 13.67 6.61 4.35
N ILE A 85 13.24 7.64 3.60
CA ILE A 85 12.21 7.48 2.56
C ILE A 85 12.80 7.12 1.18
N ALA A 86 14.11 7.23 1.00
CA ALA A 86 14.79 6.92 -0.27
C ALA A 86 14.46 5.51 -0.76
N ILE A 87 14.29 4.56 0.17
CA ILE A 87 13.95 3.19 -0.16
C ILE A 87 12.55 3.06 -0.80
N LEU A 88 11.57 3.85 -0.32
CA LEU A 88 10.25 3.88 -0.92
C LEU A 88 10.31 4.55 -2.29
N ASP A 89 11.10 5.60 -2.44
CA ASP A 89 11.29 6.28 -3.72
C ASP A 89 11.89 5.32 -4.76
N PHE A 90 12.91 4.54 -4.41
CA PHE A 90 13.49 3.52 -5.29
C PHE A 90 12.50 2.39 -5.60
N ALA A 91 11.79 1.87 -4.60
CA ALA A 91 10.78 0.84 -4.83
C ALA A 91 9.69 1.34 -5.79
N GLN A 92 9.21 2.58 -5.63
CA GLN A 92 8.27 3.18 -6.56
C GLN A 92 8.89 3.36 -7.95
N LYS A 93 10.09 3.95 -8.05
CA LYS A 93 10.77 4.25 -9.31
C LYS A 93 11.03 3.03 -10.19
N TYR A 94 11.39 1.91 -9.58
CA TYR A 94 11.84 0.72 -10.31
C TYR A 94 10.77 -0.37 -10.37
N ALA A 95 10.06 -0.66 -9.28
CA ALA A 95 9.02 -1.70 -9.30
C ALA A 95 7.74 -1.23 -9.98
N ALA A 96 7.27 -0.02 -9.71
CA ALA A 96 5.97 0.44 -10.25
C ALA A 96 6.06 0.99 -11.68
N PHE A 97 7.22 1.53 -12.09
CA PHE A 97 7.40 2.14 -13.43
C PHE A 97 8.09 1.22 -14.44
N ASN A 98 8.37 -0.04 -14.10
CA ASN A 98 8.97 -1.02 -15.01
C ASN A 98 10.27 -0.51 -15.67
N ARG A 99 11.03 0.32 -14.94
CA ARG A 99 12.41 0.67 -15.31
C ARG A 99 13.31 -0.52 -15.00
N ASP A 100 14.54 -0.51 -15.51
CA ASP A 100 15.46 -1.62 -15.29
C ASP A 100 15.63 -1.91 -13.79
N ILE A 101 14.89 -2.91 -13.32
CA ILE A 101 14.81 -3.21 -11.90
C ILE A 101 16.08 -3.87 -11.42
N GLN A 102 16.97 -4.33 -12.32
CA GLN A 102 18.30 -4.78 -11.93
C GLN A 102 19.09 -3.64 -11.26
N ASP A 103 19.08 -2.44 -11.86
CA ASP A 103 19.67 -1.24 -11.26
C ASP A 103 18.94 -0.85 -9.96
N GLY A 104 17.61 -0.98 -9.96
CA GLY A 104 16.76 -0.68 -8.81
C GLY A 104 17.02 -1.59 -7.60
N ILE A 105 17.30 -2.87 -7.84
CA ILE A 105 17.58 -3.86 -6.79
C ILE A 105 18.80 -3.42 -5.99
N GLU A 106 19.90 -3.03 -6.64
CA GLU A 106 21.12 -2.59 -5.92
C GLU A 106 20.83 -1.39 -5.02
N HIS A 107 20.01 -0.45 -5.49
CA HIS A 107 19.62 0.73 -4.71
C HIS A 107 18.74 0.36 -3.52
N ILE A 108 17.73 -0.50 -3.71
CA ILE A 108 16.85 -0.98 -2.63
C ILE A 108 17.65 -1.75 -1.58
N ILE A 109 18.54 -2.64 -2.00
CA ILE A 109 19.43 -3.40 -1.10
C ILE A 109 20.35 -2.46 -0.32
N GLY A 110 20.93 -1.47 -1.00
CA GLY A 110 21.78 -0.45 -0.40
C GLY A 110 21.07 0.35 0.69
N GLU A 111 19.82 0.78 0.44
CA GLU A 111 19.01 1.49 1.43
C GLU A 111 18.55 0.58 2.59
N LEU A 112 18.16 -0.67 2.32
CA LEU A 112 17.79 -1.63 3.36
C LEU A 112 18.95 -1.88 4.33
N LYS A 113 20.19 -1.98 3.83
CA LYS A 113 21.38 -2.19 4.68
C LYS A 113 21.61 -1.07 5.69
N LYS A 114 21.06 0.13 5.47
CA LYS A 114 21.15 1.24 6.44
C LYS A 114 20.30 1.04 7.69
N GLY A 115 19.33 0.12 7.65
CA GLY A 115 18.56 -0.28 8.84
C GLY A 115 17.59 0.77 9.38
N TYR A 116 17.16 1.73 8.55
CA TYR A 116 16.26 2.81 8.98
C TYR A 116 14.79 2.40 9.12
N LEU A 117 14.38 1.28 8.53
CA LEU A 117 13.00 0.82 8.56
C LEU A 117 12.69 0.01 9.82
N THR A 118 11.50 0.21 10.37
CA THR A 118 10.93 -0.75 11.31
C THR A 118 10.63 -2.09 10.59
N ARG A 119 10.48 -3.17 11.35
CA ARG A 119 10.09 -4.49 10.81
C ARG A 119 8.82 -4.40 9.95
N GLU A 120 7.78 -3.74 10.46
CA GLU A 120 6.51 -3.54 9.74
C GLU A 120 6.68 -2.75 8.44
N GLN A 121 7.50 -1.70 8.45
CA GLN A 121 7.80 -0.91 7.25
C GLN A 121 8.57 -1.74 6.22
N CYS A 122 9.56 -2.53 6.66
CA CYS A 122 10.31 -3.43 5.80
C CYS A 122 9.39 -4.46 5.15
N GLN A 123 8.55 -5.14 5.93
CA GLN A 123 7.60 -6.12 5.42
C GLN A 123 6.62 -5.51 4.42
N THR A 124 6.09 -4.32 4.71
CA THR A 124 5.16 -3.61 3.83
C THR A 124 5.82 -3.23 2.50
N LEU A 125 7.04 -2.70 2.56
CA LEU A 125 7.80 -2.34 1.38
C LEU A 125 8.12 -3.58 0.53
N LEU A 126 8.65 -4.65 1.13
CA LEU A 126 8.99 -5.87 0.40
C LEU A 126 7.75 -6.49 -0.24
N TYR A 127 6.63 -6.53 0.49
CA TYR A 127 5.37 -7.03 -0.04
C TYR A 127 4.91 -6.21 -1.25
N TYR A 128 5.02 -4.89 -1.18
CA TYR A 128 4.71 -4.00 -2.30
C TYR A 128 5.65 -4.26 -3.49
N THR A 129 6.96 -4.20 -3.28
CA THR A 129 7.98 -4.36 -4.34
C THR A 129 7.80 -5.68 -5.07
N PHE A 130 7.65 -6.79 -4.35
CA PHE A 130 7.47 -8.09 -4.98
C PHE A 130 6.16 -8.23 -5.75
N ARG A 131 5.10 -7.53 -5.33
CA ARG A 131 3.80 -7.62 -6.00
C ARG A 131 3.77 -6.87 -7.34
N GLU A 132 4.50 -5.76 -7.41
CA GLU A 132 4.54 -4.91 -8.61
C GLU A 132 5.71 -5.31 -9.55
N THR A 133 6.54 -6.28 -9.17
CA THR A 133 7.68 -6.79 -9.95
C THR A 133 7.34 -8.13 -10.61
N ASP A 134 7.89 -8.41 -11.81
CA ASP A 134 7.73 -9.71 -12.45
C ASP A 134 8.46 -10.84 -11.71
N THR A 135 8.13 -12.09 -12.08
CA THR A 135 8.60 -13.29 -11.35
C THR A 135 10.12 -13.48 -11.40
N ASP A 136 10.78 -13.11 -12.50
CA ASP A 136 12.22 -13.33 -12.64
C ASP A 136 13.00 -12.32 -11.80
N ASN A 137 12.57 -11.06 -11.82
CA ASN A 137 13.16 -10.01 -11.00
C ASN A 137 12.89 -10.20 -9.50
N VAL A 138 11.75 -10.78 -9.12
CA VAL A 138 11.48 -11.19 -7.72
C VAL A 138 12.50 -12.23 -7.24
N LYS A 139 12.84 -13.24 -8.05
CA LYS A 139 13.83 -14.25 -7.68
C LYS A 139 15.21 -13.63 -7.48
N MET A 140 15.65 -12.78 -8.41
CA MET A 140 16.92 -12.06 -8.30
C MET A 140 16.97 -11.19 -7.03
N LEU A 141 15.90 -10.45 -6.76
CA LEU A 141 15.80 -9.63 -5.54
C LEU A 141 15.87 -10.47 -4.27
N LEU A 142 15.16 -11.61 -4.22
CA LEU A 142 15.18 -12.53 -3.08
C LEU A 142 16.58 -13.08 -2.80
N GLU A 143 17.32 -13.48 -3.83
CA GLU A 143 18.70 -13.94 -3.70
C GLU A 143 19.60 -12.86 -3.08
N GLN A 144 19.48 -11.61 -3.54
CA GLN A 144 20.28 -10.51 -2.99
C GLN A 144 19.86 -10.10 -1.58
N LEU A 145 18.56 -10.19 -1.26
CA LEU A 145 18.02 -9.86 0.06
C LEU A 145 18.55 -10.80 1.16
N GLN A 146 18.91 -12.05 0.82
CA GLN A 146 19.54 -12.98 1.78
C GLN A 146 20.86 -12.44 2.38
N THR A 147 21.49 -11.45 1.74
CA THR A 147 22.70 -10.79 2.27
C THR A 147 22.41 -9.84 3.44
N ILE A 148 21.14 -9.50 3.70
CA ILE A 148 20.73 -8.51 4.69
C ILE A 148 20.29 -9.18 5.99
N ARG A 149 21.21 -9.25 6.96
CA ARG A 149 20.96 -9.90 8.27
C ARG A 149 19.94 -9.19 9.15
N ILE A 150 19.81 -7.87 9.03
CA ILE A 150 18.95 -7.06 9.92
C ILE A 150 17.46 -7.38 9.71
N TYR A 151 17.08 -7.85 8.51
CA TYR A 151 15.69 -8.10 8.12
C TYR A 151 15.44 -9.56 7.69
N GLU A 152 16.29 -10.50 8.09
CA GLU A 152 16.22 -11.90 7.63
C GLU A 152 14.84 -12.53 7.90
N GLU A 153 14.31 -12.38 9.13
CA GLU A 153 12.97 -12.85 9.50
C GLU A 153 11.86 -12.20 8.66
N ASP A 154 11.97 -10.89 8.41
CA ASP A 154 10.97 -10.12 7.67
C ASP A 154 10.96 -10.50 6.19
N ILE A 155 12.14 -10.68 5.59
CA ILE A 155 12.31 -11.14 4.20
C ILE A 155 11.70 -12.53 4.03
N MET A 156 12.04 -13.48 4.91
CA MET A 156 11.50 -14.84 4.87
C MET A 156 9.98 -14.85 5.02
N SER A 157 9.44 -14.04 5.95
CA SER A 157 8.00 -13.94 6.18
C SER A 157 7.26 -13.47 4.93
N VAL A 158 7.75 -12.41 4.28
CA VAL A 158 7.13 -11.88 3.06
C VAL A 158 7.28 -12.85 1.89
N ALA A 159 8.46 -13.43 1.71
CA ALA A 159 8.72 -14.42 0.66
C ALA A 159 7.75 -15.61 0.77
N HIS A 160 7.61 -16.17 1.97
CA HIS A 160 6.70 -17.27 2.24
C HIS A 160 5.23 -16.89 1.97
N LYS A 161 4.81 -15.69 2.38
CA LYS A 161 3.46 -15.19 2.12
C LYS A 161 3.17 -15.10 0.61
N ILE A 162 4.12 -14.62 -0.18
CA ILE A 162 3.96 -14.49 -1.63
C ILE A 162 3.95 -15.85 -2.31
N GLU A 163 4.83 -16.77 -1.91
CA GLU A 163 4.84 -18.13 -2.40
C GLU A 163 3.50 -18.83 -2.13
N GLN A 164 2.98 -18.76 -0.90
CA GLN A 164 1.67 -19.32 -0.57
C GLN A 164 0.53 -18.69 -1.40
N GLN A 165 0.54 -17.37 -1.58
CA GLN A 165 -0.45 -16.68 -2.41
C GLN A 165 -0.35 -17.11 -3.88
N GLY A 166 0.87 -17.25 -4.41
CA GLY A 166 1.14 -17.73 -5.76
C GLY A 166 0.65 -19.16 -5.96
N LEU A 167 0.92 -20.07 -5.01
CA LEU A 167 0.45 -21.45 -5.06
C LEU A 167 -1.08 -21.53 -5.02
N GLN A 168 -1.73 -20.79 -4.11
CA GLN A 168 -3.20 -20.76 -4.04
C GLN A 168 -3.83 -20.24 -5.33
N ARG A 169 -3.28 -19.17 -5.90
CA ARG A 169 -3.72 -18.64 -7.20
C ARG A 169 -3.52 -19.64 -8.32
N GLY A 170 -2.35 -20.29 -8.38
CA GLY A 170 -2.05 -21.32 -9.38
C GLY A 170 -2.98 -22.52 -9.30
N LEU A 171 -3.32 -22.99 -8.09
CA LEU A 171 -4.28 -24.08 -7.90
C LEU A 171 -5.71 -23.69 -8.33
N GLN A 172 -6.14 -22.47 -8.00
CA GLN A 172 -7.45 -21.97 -8.42
C GLN A 172 -7.51 -21.80 -9.94
N GLN A 173 -6.47 -21.23 -10.55
CA GLN A 173 -6.39 -21.08 -12.00
C GLN A 173 -6.33 -22.44 -12.70
N GLY A 174 -5.54 -23.39 -12.20
CA GLY A 174 -5.46 -24.73 -12.77
C GLY A 174 -6.79 -25.49 -12.70
N ARG A 175 -7.50 -25.39 -11.57
CA ARG A 175 -8.87 -25.95 -11.44
C ARG A 175 -9.82 -25.31 -12.45
N TYR A 176 -9.81 -23.97 -12.52
CA TYR A 176 -10.66 -23.24 -13.45
C TYR A 176 -10.38 -23.61 -14.92
N GLU A 177 -9.11 -23.74 -15.32
CA GLU A 177 -8.72 -24.19 -16.66
C GLU A 177 -9.12 -25.65 -16.95
N GLU A 178 -9.09 -26.52 -15.93
CA GLU A 178 -9.57 -27.90 -16.04
C GLU A 178 -11.09 -27.95 -16.20
N ASP A 179 -11.83 -27.16 -15.41
CA ASP A 179 -13.28 -27.04 -15.48
C ASP A 179 -13.72 -26.54 -16.86
N LEU A 180 -13.02 -25.54 -17.44
CA LEU A 180 -13.25 -25.10 -18.82
C LEU A 180 -13.03 -26.22 -19.85
N LYS A 181 -11.97 -27.02 -19.70
CA LYS A 181 -11.69 -28.16 -20.59
C LYS A 181 -12.77 -29.25 -20.47
N ILE A 182 -13.26 -29.52 -19.27
CA ILE A 182 -14.35 -30.47 -19.00
C ILE A 182 -15.64 -29.95 -19.64
N ALA A 183 -16.01 -28.70 -19.39
CA ALA A 183 -17.19 -28.06 -19.96
C ALA A 183 -17.19 -28.10 -21.49
N LYS A 184 -16.06 -27.77 -22.13
CA LYS A 184 -15.93 -27.84 -23.60
C LYS A 184 -16.17 -29.25 -24.14
N ARG A 185 -15.68 -30.29 -23.46
CA ARG A 185 -15.93 -31.70 -23.84
C ARG A 185 -17.39 -32.11 -23.61
N MET A 186 -18.03 -31.61 -22.56
CA MET A 186 -19.44 -31.90 -22.25
C MET A 186 -20.38 -31.22 -23.26
N LEU A 187 -20.10 -29.97 -23.64
CA LEU A 187 -20.83 -29.25 -24.70
C LEU A 187 -20.71 -29.98 -26.04
N ALA A 188 -19.51 -30.42 -26.42
CA ALA A 188 -19.28 -31.19 -27.65
C ALA A 188 -20.06 -32.52 -27.69
N LYS A 189 -20.43 -33.06 -26.53
CA LYS A 189 -21.26 -34.27 -26.39
C LYS A 189 -22.77 -33.98 -26.28
N GLY A 190 -23.17 -32.72 -26.38
CA GLY A 190 -24.58 -32.31 -26.29
C GLY A 190 -25.14 -32.32 -24.86
N THR A 191 -24.28 -32.18 -23.85
CA THR A 191 -24.72 -32.15 -22.44
C THR A 191 -25.44 -30.84 -22.12
N ASP A 192 -26.51 -30.90 -21.32
CA ASP A 192 -27.27 -29.71 -20.91
C ASP A 192 -26.40 -28.70 -20.13
N ARG A 193 -26.59 -27.40 -20.43
CA ARG A 193 -25.80 -26.32 -19.83
C ARG A 193 -26.06 -26.16 -18.33
N GLY A 194 -27.29 -26.37 -17.88
CA GLY A 194 -27.63 -26.34 -16.46
C GLY A 194 -26.84 -27.39 -15.68
N TYR A 195 -26.75 -28.60 -16.23
CA TYR A 195 -25.94 -29.68 -15.67
C TYR A 195 -24.43 -29.38 -15.69
N ILE A 196 -23.91 -28.79 -16.77
CA ILE A 196 -22.48 -28.42 -16.85
C ILE A 196 -22.12 -27.40 -15.77
N LYS A 197 -22.95 -26.38 -15.55
CA LYS A 197 -22.72 -25.35 -14.52
C LYS A 197 -22.73 -25.93 -13.11
N ASP A 198 -23.64 -26.86 -12.83
CA ASP A 198 -23.73 -27.51 -11.53
C ASP A 198 -22.47 -28.34 -11.22
N VAL A 199 -21.94 -29.05 -12.23
CA VAL A 199 -20.76 -29.90 -12.08
C VAL A 199 -19.44 -29.11 -12.02
N THR A 200 -19.32 -28.04 -12.81
CA THR A 200 -18.05 -27.30 -13.00
C THR A 200 -17.97 -25.99 -12.22
N GLY A 201 -19.10 -25.48 -11.72
CA GLY A 201 -19.16 -24.17 -11.04
C GLY A 201 -18.93 -22.96 -11.95
N LEU A 202 -18.87 -23.15 -13.27
CA LEU A 202 -18.66 -22.09 -14.27
C LEU A 202 -19.89 -21.19 -14.41
N SER A 203 -19.64 -19.93 -14.79
CA SER A 203 -20.71 -18.96 -15.07
C SER A 203 -21.31 -19.15 -16.47
N ASP A 204 -22.47 -18.55 -16.73
CA ASP A 204 -23.06 -18.54 -18.08
C ASP A 204 -22.12 -17.89 -19.11
N GLN A 205 -21.36 -16.88 -18.69
CA GLN A 205 -20.43 -16.17 -19.56
C GLN A 205 -19.24 -17.05 -19.94
N ASP A 206 -18.75 -17.88 -19.01
CA ASP A 206 -17.66 -18.81 -19.28
C ASP A 206 -18.07 -19.87 -20.31
N LEU A 207 -19.30 -20.37 -20.23
CA LEU A 207 -19.83 -21.34 -21.20
C LEU A 207 -20.07 -20.71 -22.58
N LEU A 208 -20.58 -19.48 -22.64
CA LEU A 208 -20.75 -18.75 -23.91
C LEU A 208 -19.42 -18.59 -24.65
N ASN A 209 -18.34 -18.29 -23.92
CA ASN A 209 -17.00 -18.11 -24.50
C ASN A 209 -16.36 -19.43 -25.00
N LEU A 210 -16.96 -20.60 -24.72
CA LEU A 210 -16.45 -21.91 -25.16
C LEU A 210 -17.12 -22.42 -26.46
N GLU A 211 -18.15 -21.73 -26.96
CA GLU A 211 -18.96 -22.13 -28.12
C GLU A 211 -18.49 -21.53 -29.46
N ASP A 212 -17.50 -20.63 -29.41
CA ASP A 212 -16.70 -20.17 -30.56
C ASP A 212 -15.50 -21.11 -30.82
#